data_AF-A0A7C1PTT2-F1
#
_entry.id   AF-A0A7C1PTT2-F1
#
_cell.length_a   1.000
_cell.length_b   1.000
_cell.length_c   1.000
_cell.angle_alpha   90.00
_cell.angle_beta   90.00
_cell.angle_gamma   90.00
#
_symmetry.space_group_name_H-M   'P 1'
#
loop_
_entity.id
_entity.type
_entity.pdbx_description
1 polymer ?
#
loop_
_entity_poly.entity_id
_entity_poly.type
_entity_poly.pdbx_seq_one_letter_code
_entity_poly.pdbx_strand_id
1 'polypeptide(L)'
;MKIVVGLGNPGNRYSGTRHNVGFEVIDTLARCPHAGSFREKFESLIAEVRRGADTLLLVKPQTYMNLSGRAVRALLDFYKLSPQHLLVVCDDIHLPLGKLRLRPRGSHGGHNGLRDIQFHLGTEEYPRLRIGVGEPEPGEAVDHVLGRFRASEQPIIAEAIARAAQAVECWAEQGLEAAMNRFNAPDKPAKPSASRSRPSSRSNPASPPSATIPTPDPASLTTLTAPIPVAEPDTPSPPHPTGESPSPSSESASPP
;
A
#
# COMPACT_ATOMS: atom_id res chain seq x y z
N MET A 1 25.47 0.26 6.04
CA MET A 1 24.42 -0.35 5.19
C MET A 1 23.20 -0.65 6.06
N LYS A 2 22.00 -0.35 5.56
CA LYS A 2 20.72 -0.67 6.22
C LYS A 2 19.87 -1.53 5.30
N ILE A 3 18.97 -2.34 5.85
CA ILE A 3 18.03 -3.17 5.08
C ILE A 3 16.60 -2.80 5.46
N VAL A 4 15.77 -2.54 4.46
CA VAL A 4 14.32 -2.46 4.62
C VAL A 4 13.66 -3.63 3.91
N VAL A 5 12.81 -4.35 4.64
CA VAL A 5 12.05 -5.51 4.15
C VAL A 5 10.59 -5.14 4.10
N GLY A 6 9.99 -5.18 2.92
CA GLY A 6 8.54 -5.11 2.76
C GLY A 6 7.95 -6.51 2.80
N LEU A 7 6.99 -6.76 3.68
CA LEU A 7 6.28 -8.03 3.72
C LEU A 7 5.14 -8.07 2.68
N GLY A 8 4.90 -9.27 2.16
CA GLY A 8 3.88 -9.54 1.15
C GLY A 8 3.95 -11.00 0.69
N ASN A 9 2.96 -11.42 -0.07
CA ASN A 9 2.96 -12.71 -0.77
C ASN A 9 3.33 -12.51 -2.26
N PRO A 10 4.16 -13.39 -2.85
CA PRO A 10 4.55 -13.35 -4.25
C PRO A 10 3.43 -13.85 -5.17
N GLY A 11 3.42 -13.35 -6.41
CA GLY A 11 2.49 -13.77 -7.45
C GLY A 11 1.32 -12.81 -7.65
N ASN A 12 0.83 -12.74 -8.89
CA ASN A 12 -0.12 -11.71 -9.34
C ASN A 12 -1.46 -11.72 -8.58
N ARG A 13 -1.85 -12.88 -8.02
CA ARG A 13 -3.10 -13.01 -7.24
C ARG A 13 -3.11 -12.16 -5.98
N TYR A 14 -1.94 -11.86 -5.40
CA TYR A 14 -1.81 -11.05 -4.19
C TYR A 14 -1.52 -9.56 -4.46
N SER A 15 -1.36 -9.19 -5.73
CA SER A 15 -1.15 -7.79 -6.11
C SER A 15 -2.35 -6.92 -5.68
N GLY A 16 -2.05 -5.82 -5.00
CA GLY A 16 -3.03 -4.86 -4.46
C GLY A 16 -3.85 -5.38 -3.27
N THR A 17 -3.44 -6.48 -2.65
CA THR A 17 -4.06 -6.98 -1.42
C THR A 17 -3.53 -6.23 -0.20
N ARG A 18 -4.32 -6.15 0.87
CA ARG A 18 -3.92 -5.45 2.11
C ARG A 18 -2.61 -5.99 2.67
N HIS A 19 -2.40 -7.31 2.59
CA HIS A 19 -1.19 -7.98 3.06
C HIS A 19 0.07 -7.69 2.24
N ASN A 20 -0.07 -7.09 1.05
CA ASN A 20 1.03 -6.74 0.16
C ASN A 20 1.44 -5.27 0.25
N VAL A 21 0.87 -4.49 1.18
CA VAL A 21 1.21 -3.07 1.35
C VAL A 21 2.72 -2.85 1.62
N GLY A 22 3.38 -3.81 2.26
CA GLY A 22 4.84 -3.78 2.46
C GLY A 22 5.61 -3.83 1.15
N PHE A 23 5.20 -4.68 0.19
CA PHE A 23 5.80 -4.70 -1.16
C PHE A 23 5.55 -3.38 -1.90
N GLU A 24 4.36 -2.80 -1.78
CA GLU A 24 4.03 -1.54 -2.44
C GLU A 24 4.90 -0.36 -1.95
N VAL A 25 5.24 -0.35 -0.66
CA VAL A 25 6.23 0.61 -0.11
C VAL A 25 7.61 0.40 -0.71
N ILE A 26 8.06 -0.85 -0.84
CA ILE A 26 9.36 -1.16 -1.46
C ILE A 26 9.38 -0.75 -2.93
N ASP A 27 8.31 -1.02 -3.67
CA ASP A 27 8.16 -0.62 -5.07
C ASP A 27 8.12 0.90 -5.22
N THR A 28 7.57 1.63 -4.24
CA THR A 28 7.55 3.09 -4.21
C THR A 28 8.96 3.66 -4.00
N LEU A 29 9.74 3.08 -3.08
CA LEU A 29 11.15 3.46 -2.85
C LEU A 29 12.04 3.15 -4.08
N ALA A 30 11.76 2.05 -4.78
CA ALA A 30 12.51 1.63 -5.96
C ALA A 30 12.28 2.52 -7.20
N ARG A 31 11.31 3.43 -7.18
CA ARG A 31 11.09 4.40 -8.28
C ARG A 31 12.05 5.59 -8.23
N CYS A 32 12.85 5.73 -7.17
CA CYS A 32 13.80 6.84 -7.09
C CYS A 32 14.94 6.67 -8.11
N PRO A 33 15.52 7.76 -8.65
CA PRO A 33 16.56 7.69 -9.69
C PRO A 33 17.84 6.95 -9.28
N HIS A 34 18.06 6.78 -7.97
CA HIS A 34 19.24 6.14 -7.40
C HIS A 34 19.02 4.66 -7.06
N ALA A 35 17.84 4.13 -7.35
CA ALA A 35 17.53 2.72 -7.18
C ALA A 35 18.09 1.90 -8.36
N GLY A 36 18.80 0.83 -8.06
CA GLY A 36 19.14 -0.21 -9.03
C GLY A 36 17.95 -1.10 -9.36
N SER A 37 18.08 -1.89 -10.43
CA SER A 37 17.08 -2.90 -10.79
C SER A 37 17.00 -4.02 -9.75
N PHE A 38 15.79 -4.55 -9.53
CA PHE A 38 15.60 -5.74 -8.69
C PHE A 38 16.33 -6.96 -9.27
N ARG A 39 16.91 -7.76 -8.38
CA ARG A 39 17.57 -9.04 -8.66
C ARG A 39 17.09 -10.10 -7.67
N GLU A 40 16.97 -11.33 -8.14
CA GLU A 40 16.63 -12.47 -7.27
C GLU A 40 17.85 -12.96 -6.50
N LYS A 41 17.76 -12.97 -5.18
CA LYS A 41 18.79 -13.53 -4.29
C LYS A 41 18.18 -13.82 -2.92
N PHE A 42 18.63 -14.88 -2.26
CA PHE A 42 18.15 -15.26 -0.91
C PHE A 42 16.61 -15.37 -0.83
N GLU A 43 16.01 -15.99 -1.85
CA GLU A 43 14.55 -16.13 -1.97
C GLU A 43 13.83 -14.78 -1.86
N SER A 44 14.44 -13.71 -2.38
CA SER A 44 13.94 -12.34 -2.31
C SER A 44 14.24 -11.59 -3.60
N LEU A 45 13.41 -10.60 -3.94
CA LEU A 45 13.76 -9.56 -4.89
C LEU A 45 14.47 -8.44 -4.14
N ILE A 46 15.66 -8.08 -4.59
CA ILE A 46 16.53 -7.12 -3.92
C ILE A 46 16.93 -6.02 -4.88
N ALA A 47 16.82 -4.77 -4.44
CA ALA A 47 17.38 -3.60 -5.12
C ALA A 47 18.23 -2.79 -4.15
N GLU A 48 19.26 -2.13 -4.65
CA GLU A 48 20.10 -1.22 -3.87
C GLU A 48 19.74 0.22 -4.19
N VAL A 49 19.56 1.06 -3.17
CA VAL A 49 19.44 2.51 -3.30
C VAL A 49 20.69 3.14 -2.73
N ARG A 50 21.47 3.81 -3.59
CA ARG A 50 22.66 4.55 -3.17
C ARG A 50 22.28 5.91 -2.60
N ARG A 51 22.83 6.26 -1.44
CA ARG A 51 22.54 7.50 -0.72
C ARG A 51 23.85 8.10 -0.21
N GLY A 52 24.56 8.82 -1.08
CA GLY A 52 25.91 9.31 -0.79
C GLY A 52 26.89 8.14 -0.57
N ALA A 53 27.50 8.08 0.62
CA ALA A 53 28.37 6.97 1.01
C ALA A 53 27.60 5.74 1.55
N ASP A 54 26.31 5.90 1.87
CA ASP A 54 25.48 4.85 2.42
C ASP A 54 24.70 4.09 1.33
N THR A 55 24.33 2.86 1.65
CA THR A 55 23.46 2.02 0.81
C THR A 55 22.31 1.49 1.64
N LEU A 56 21.10 1.66 1.11
CA LEU A 56 19.87 1.06 1.61
C LEU A 56 19.49 -0.11 0.72
N LEU A 57 19.36 -1.30 1.29
CA LEU A 57 18.90 -2.49 0.61
C LEU A 57 17.38 -2.59 0.70
N LEU A 58 16.70 -2.60 -0.45
CA LEU A 58 15.27 -2.82 -0.56
C LEU A 58 15.01 -4.31 -0.81
N VAL A 59 14.15 -4.92 0.00
CA VAL A 59 13.93 -6.37 -0.04
C VAL A 59 12.44 -6.70 -0.07
N LYS A 60 12.05 -7.55 -1.01
CA LYS A 60 10.74 -8.22 -1.06
C LYS A 60 10.93 -9.73 -1.02
N PRO A 61 10.75 -10.40 0.14
CA PRO A 61 10.82 -11.86 0.21
C PRO A 61 9.88 -12.49 -0.81
N GLN A 62 10.36 -13.43 -1.62
CA GLN A 62 9.57 -14.19 -2.59
C GLN A 62 9.12 -15.55 -2.01
N THR A 63 9.10 -15.66 -0.69
CA THR A 63 8.47 -16.75 0.06
C THR A 63 7.00 -16.44 0.30
N TYR A 64 6.21 -17.42 0.75
CA TYR A 64 4.93 -17.07 1.40
C TYR A 64 5.17 -16.27 2.69
N MET A 65 4.16 -15.49 3.09
CA MET A 65 4.24 -14.60 4.23
C MET A 65 4.68 -15.31 5.52
N ASN A 66 4.14 -16.49 5.79
CA ASN A 66 4.47 -17.29 6.98
C ASN A 66 5.87 -17.92 6.93
N LEU A 67 6.65 -17.65 5.89
CA LEU A 67 8.02 -18.12 5.67
C LEU A 67 8.97 -16.94 5.39
N SER A 68 8.60 -15.70 5.70
CA SER A 68 9.45 -14.53 5.43
C SER A 68 10.74 -14.50 6.25
N GLY A 69 10.75 -15.11 7.43
CA GLY A 69 11.86 -15.13 8.38
C GLY A 69 13.11 -15.82 7.86
N ARG A 70 12.99 -16.95 7.13
CA ARG A 70 14.15 -17.61 6.51
C ARG A 70 14.89 -16.71 5.52
N ALA A 71 14.15 -15.95 4.71
CA ALA A 71 14.72 -15.04 3.72
C ALA A 71 15.41 -13.85 4.42
N VAL A 72 14.75 -13.25 5.41
CA VAL A 72 15.31 -12.15 6.21
C VAL A 72 16.57 -12.59 6.96
N ARG A 73 16.57 -13.78 7.55
CA ARG A 73 17.73 -14.32 8.28
C ARG A 73 18.92 -14.55 7.34
N ALA A 74 18.70 -15.18 6.19
CA ALA A 74 19.74 -15.42 5.20
C ALA A 74 20.41 -14.10 4.72
N LEU A 75 19.62 -13.03 4.57
CA LEU A 75 20.12 -11.70 4.23
C LEU A 75 21.00 -11.11 5.32
N LEU A 76 20.53 -11.09 6.58
CA LEU A 76 21.29 -10.54 7.69
C LEU A 76 22.61 -11.29 7.89
N ASP A 77 22.60 -12.62 7.78
CA ASP A 77 23.80 -13.45 7.90
C ASP A 77 24.81 -13.16 6.77
N PHE A 78 24.34 -13.07 5.52
CA PHE A 78 25.21 -12.81 4.37
C PHE A 78 25.87 -11.42 4.44
N TYR A 79 25.09 -10.38 4.76
CA TYR A 79 25.61 -9.01 4.88
C TYR A 79 26.26 -8.72 6.24
N LYS A 80 26.28 -9.70 7.16
CA LYS A 80 26.81 -9.59 8.52
C LYS A 80 26.20 -8.43 9.31
N LEU A 81 24.88 -8.26 9.17
CA LEU A 81 24.13 -7.18 9.80
C LEU A 81 23.38 -7.67 11.04
N SER A 82 23.37 -6.83 12.07
CA SER A 82 22.53 -7.07 13.25
C SER A 82 21.07 -6.66 12.99
N PRO A 83 20.09 -7.17 13.77
CA PRO A 83 18.68 -6.78 13.65
C PRO A 83 18.41 -5.27 13.82
N GLN A 84 19.33 -4.50 14.40
CA GLN A 84 19.21 -3.04 14.50
C GLN A 84 19.32 -2.31 13.15
N HIS A 85 19.93 -2.96 12.15
CA HIS A 85 20.06 -2.45 10.78
C HIS A 85 18.85 -2.81 9.90
N LEU A 86 17.90 -3.58 10.44
CA LEU A 86 16.68 -4.03 9.77
C LEU A 86 15.52 -3.08 10.08
N LEU A 87 14.71 -2.77 9.08
CA LEU A 87 13.37 -2.23 9.25
C LEU A 87 12.37 -3.12 8.49
N VAL A 88 11.36 -3.64 9.19
CA VAL A 88 10.30 -4.45 8.57
C VAL A 88 9.04 -3.61 8.36
N VAL A 89 8.54 -3.55 7.13
CA VAL A 89 7.29 -2.86 6.75
C VAL A 89 6.19 -3.91 6.57
N CYS A 90 5.06 -3.74 7.25
CA CYS A 90 3.97 -4.71 7.28
C CYS A 90 2.61 -4.02 7.48
N ASP A 91 1.53 -4.72 7.10
CA ASP A 91 0.17 -4.34 7.46
C ASP A 91 -0.13 -4.59 8.94
N ASP A 92 -1.09 -3.84 9.46
CA ASP A 92 -1.64 -4.02 10.80
C ASP A 92 -3.15 -3.80 10.78
N ILE A 93 -3.89 -4.85 11.11
CA ILE A 93 -5.36 -4.84 11.17
C ILE A 93 -5.89 -4.11 12.41
N HIS A 94 -5.06 -3.91 13.43
CA HIS A 94 -5.46 -3.20 14.66
C HIS A 94 -5.25 -1.69 14.54
N LEU A 95 -4.75 -1.21 13.40
CA LEU A 95 -4.58 0.21 13.13
C LEU A 95 -5.65 0.70 12.15
N PRO A 96 -6.22 1.90 12.37
CA PRO A 96 -7.12 2.53 11.42
C PRO A 96 -6.47 2.63 10.04
N LEU A 97 -7.27 2.52 8.98
CA LEU A 97 -6.80 2.61 7.60
C LEU A 97 -5.91 3.85 7.37
N GLY A 98 -4.73 3.62 6.82
CA GLY A 98 -3.74 4.66 6.52
C GLY A 98 -2.88 5.12 7.70
N LYS A 99 -3.18 4.68 8.93
CA LYS A 99 -2.40 5.07 10.11
C LYS A 99 -1.04 4.39 10.11
N LEU A 100 0.02 5.19 10.24
CA LEU A 100 1.39 4.69 10.40
C LEU A 100 1.78 4.54 11.86
N ARG A 101 2.52 3.46 12.17
CA ARG A 101 3.13 3.24 13.49
C ARG A 101 4.50 2.59 13.36
N LEU A 102 5.54 3.39 13.58
CA LEU A 102 6.94 2.96 13.66
C LEU A 102 7.29 2.60 15.11
N ARG A 103 7.88 1.42 15.31
CA ARG A 103 8.26 0.87 16.63
C ARG A 103 9.69 0.31 16.62
N PRO A 104 10.43 0.43 17.74
CA PRO A 104 11.76 -0.18 17.87
C PRO A 104 11.71 -1.70 18.08
N ARG A 105 10.60 -2.23 18.62
CA ARG A 105 10.44 -3.64 19.01
C ARG A 105 8.99 -4.05 19.28
N GLY A 106 8.80 -5.34 19.60
CA GLY A 106 7.64 -5.91 20.29
C GLY A 106 7.08 -7.18 19.64
N SER A 107 5.92 -7.66 20.06
CA SER A 107 5.36 -8.90 19.54
C SER A 107 4.88 -8.83 18.08
N HIS A 108 4.69 -9.98 17.45
CA HIS A 108 4.17 -10.08 16.08
C HIS A 108 2.72 -9.62 15.93
N GLY A 109 1.94 -9.51 17.02
CA GLY A 109 0.56 -9.00 17.00
C GLY A 109 -0.34 -9.75 16.03
N GLY A 110 -0.28 -11.09 16.03
CA GLY A 110 -1.06 -11.93 15.10
C GLY A 110 -0.52 -12.02 13.66
N HIS A 111 0.38 -11.15 13.23
CA HIS A 111 0.89 -11.14 11.86
C HIS A 111 1.91 -12.28 11.61
N ASN A 112 1.60 -13.18 10.67
CA ASN A 112 2.39 -14.40 10.42
C ASN A 112 3.82 -14.13 9.91
N GLY A 113 4.03 -13.12 9.07
CA GLY A 113 5.39 -12.76 8.64
C GLY A 113 6.28 -12.23 9.76
N LEU A 114 5.76 -11.37 10.64
CA LEU A 114 6.48 -10.95 11.85
C LEU A 114 6.76 -12.12 12.80
N ARG A 115 5.80 -13.05 12.95
CA ARG A 115 5.97 -14.25 13.78
C ARG A 115 7.15 -15.08 13.28
N ASP A 116 7.22 -15.33 11.98
CA ASP A 116 8.28 -16.13 11.37
C ASP A 116 9.65 -15.43 11.44
N ILE A 117 9.68 -14.10 11.23
CA ILE A 117 10.90 -13.30 11.42
C ILE A 117 11.40 -13.40 12.86
N GLN A 118 10.51 -13.21 13.85
CA GLN A 118 10.88 -13.31 15.27
C GLN A 118 11.43 -14.69 15.62
N PHE A 119 10.82 -15.74 15.08
CA PHE A 119 11.29 -17.11 15.25
C PHE A 119 12.72 -17.30 14.70
N HIS A 120 12.98 -16.88 13.45
CA HIS A 120 14.28 -17.05 12.81
C HIS A 120 15.39 -16.13 13.34
N LEU A 121 15.03 -14.94 13.84
CA LEU A 121 15.97 -14.02 14.48
C LEU A 121 16.21 -14.34 15.96
N GLY A 122 15.30 -15.08 16.61
CA GLY A 122 15.35 -15.35 18.05
C GLY A 122 15.15 -14.09 18.91
N THR A 123 14.54 -13.05 18.36
CA THR A 123 14.35 -11.76 19.05
C THR A 123 13.20 -10.95 18.48
N GLU A 124 12.62 -10.11 19.33
CA GLU A 124 11.64 -9.07 18.95
C GLU A 124 12.27 -7.67 18.83
N GLU A 125 13.57 -7.55 19.10
CA GLU A 125 14.34 -6.30 19.15
C GLU A 125 14.80 -5.84 17.76
N TYR A 126 13.83 -5.58 16.88
CA TYR A 126 14.09 -4.97 15.57
C TYR A 126 13.01 -3.94 15.20
N PRO A 127 13.41 -2.84 14.53
CA PRO A 127 12.50 -1.82 14.04
C PRO A 127 11.43 -2.37 13.08
N ARG A 128 10.21 -1.85 13.20
CA ARG A 128 9.12 -2.13 12.27
C ARG A 128 8.23 -0.92 12.01
N LEU A 129 7.80 -0.79 10.76
CA LEU A 129 6.79 0.16 10.30
C LEU A 129 5.50 -0.60 10.03
N ARG A 130 4.47 -0.28 10.81
CA ARG A 130 3.14 -0.83 10.63
C ARG A 130 2.25 0.15 9.90
N ILE A 131 1.50 -0.35 8.92
CA ILE A 131 0.57 0.42 8.11
C ILE A 131 -0.84 -0.11 8.40
N GLY A 132 -1.71 0.76 8.89
CA GLY A 132 -3.08 0.39 9.18
C GLY A 132 -3.85 0.07 7.91
N VAL A 133 -4.45 -1.11 7.88
CA VAL A 133 -5.26 -1.61 6.76
C VAL A 133 -6.74 -1.72 7.11
N GLY A 134 -7.14 -1.17 8.26
CA GLY A 134 -8.49 -1.24 8.79
C GLY A 134 -8.75 -2.54 9.56
N GLU A 135 -9.65 -2.45 10.53
CA GLU A 135 -10.04 -3.59 11.36
C GLU A 135 -11.05 -4.47 10.63
N PRO A 136 -10.83 -5.81 10.55
CA PRO A 136 -11.78 -6.73 9.95
C PRO A 136 -13.00 -6.92 10.84
N GLU A 137 -14.09 -7.40 10.24
CA GLU A 137 -15.19 -7.95 11.01
C GLU A 137 -14.72 -9.18 11.81
N PRO A 138 -15.33 -9.45 12.99
CA PRO A 138 -14.96 -10.59 13.82
C PRO A 138 -14.96 -11.91 13.04
N GLY A 139 -13.80 -12.58 12.99
CA GLY A 139 -13.64 -13.87 12.30
C GLY A 139 -13.15 -13.78 10.85
N GLU A 140 -13.08 -12.59 10.25
CA GLU A 140 -12.74 -12.39 8.83
C GLU A 140 -11.29 -11.93 8.60
N ALA A 141 -10.42 -12.03 9.60
CA ALA A 141 -9.07 -11.46 9.52
C ALA A 141 -8.25 -11.96 8.33
N VAL A 142 -8.34 -13.25 7.99
CA VAL A 142 -7.60 -13.85 6.86
C VAL A 142 -8.12 -13.32 5.52
N ASP A 143 -9.43 -13.34 5.32
CA ASP A 143 -10.05 -12.88 4.08
C ASP A 143 -9.87 -11.37 3.89
N HIS A 144 -9.90 -10.60 4.97
CA HIS A 144 -9.65 -9.16 4.95
C HIS A 144 -8.25 -8.83 4.44
N VAL A 145 -7.21 -9.47 4.99
CA VAL A 145 -5.82 -9.19 4.60
C VAL A 145 -5.50 -9.68 3.18
N LEU A 146 -6.11 -10.79 2.76
CA LEU A 146 -6.00 -11.30 1.39
C LEU A 146 -6.89 -10.56 0.39
N GLY A 147 -7.83 -9.76 0.87
CA GLY A 147 -8.69 -8.90 0.06
C GLY A 147 -7.96 -7.66 -0.47
N ARG A 148 -8.45 -7.11 -1.57
CA ARG A 148 -7.99 -5.82 -2.11
C ARG A 148 -8.67 -4.64 -1.43
N PHE A 149 -8.01 -3.50 -1.44
CA PHE A 149 -8.60 -2.23 -1.01
C PHE A 149 -9.76 -1.82 -1.92
N ARG A 150 -10.86 -1.37 -1.32
CA ARG A 150 -12.02 -0.82 -2.02
C ARG A 150 -11.64 0.50 -2.71
N ALA A 151 -12.38 0.89 -3.75
CA ALA A 151 -12.11 2.13 -4.48
C ALA A 151 -12.07 3.37 -3.57
N SER A 152 -12.90 3.43 -2.52
CA SER A 152 -12.90 4.51 -1.52
C SER A 152 -11.68 4.52 -0.59
N GLU A 153 -11.01 3.37 -0.44
CA GLU A 153 -9.83 3.21 0.42
C GLU A 153 -8.53 3.51 -0.34
N GLN A 154 -8.54 3.39 -1.68
CA GLN A 154 -7.36 3.56 -2.54
C GLN A 154 -6.63 4.90 -2.33
N PRO A 155 -7.30 6.07 -2.26
CA PRO A 155 -6.60 7.33 -2.02
C PRO A 155 -5.89 7.37 -0.65
N ILE A 156 -6.53 6.81 0.38
CA ILE A 156 -6.01 6.81 1.76
C ILE A 156 -4.77 5.91 1.83
N ILE A 157 -4.84 4.71 1.25
CA ILE A 157 -3.70 3.79 1.28
C ILE A 157 -2.55 4.27 0.40
N ALA A 158 -2.83 4.88 -0.76
CA ALA A 158 -1.79 5.45 -1.61
C ALA A 158 -1.02 6.57 -0.88
N GLU A 159 -1.72 7.44 -0.15
CA GLU A 159 -1.08 8.45 0.71
C GLU A 159 -0.26 7.79 1.83
N ALA A 160 -0.80 6.76 2.48
CA ALA A 160 -0.11 6.05 3.55
C ALA A 160 1.17 5.35 3.05
N ILE A 161 1.14 4.73 1.87
CA ILE A 161 2.30 4.11 1.22
C ILE A 161 3.37 5.17 0.92
N ALA A 162 2.98 6.32 0.36
CA ALA A 162 3.91 7.42 0.10
C ALA A 162 4.56 7.95 1.40
N ARG A 163 3.77 8.14 2.45
CA ARG A 163 4.27 8.54 3.78
C ARG A 163 5.14 7.46 4.43
N ALA A 164 4.82 6.19 4.23
CA ALA A 164 5.62 5.08 4.71
C ALA A 164 6.99 5.03 4.02
N ALA A 165 7.05 5.25 2.71
CA ALA A 165 8.31 5.40 1.98
C ALA A 165 9.15 6.56 2.56
N GLN A 166 8.55 7.72 2.78
CA GLN A 166 9.23 8.86 3.44
C GLN A 166 9.72 8.51 4.86
N ALA A 167 8.97 7.71 5.61
CA ALA A 167 9.37 7.25 6.94
C ALA A 167 10.59 6.32 6.88
N VAL A 168 10.64 5.42 5.90
CA VAL A 168 11.81 4.56 5.64
C VAL A 168 13.03 5.39 5.27
N GLU A 169 12.87 6.39 4.39
CA GLU A 169 13.96 7.30 4.01
C GLU A 169 14.49 8.09 5.22
N CYS A 170 13.60 8.62 6.04
CA CYS A 170 13.94 9.33 7.27
C CYS A 170 14.67 8.41 8.26
N TRP A 171 14.22 7.16 8.43
CA TRP A 171 14.94 6.17 9.26
C TRP A 171 16.32 5.85 8.70
N ALA A 172 16.44 5.75 7.38
CA ALA A 172 17.70 5.44 6.72
C ALA A 172 18.73 6.58 6.89
N GLU A 173 18.32 7.85 6.83
CA GLU A 173 19.20 9.03 7.00
C GLU A 173 19.40 9.45 8.45
N GLN A 174 18.31 9.62 9.19
CA GLN A 174 18.27 10.35 10.47
C GLN A 174 18.08 9.43 11.67
N GLY A 175 17.86 8.14 11.42
CA GLY A 175 17.68 7.13 12.46
C GLY A 175 16.23 6.98 12.93
N LEU A 176 16.03 5.99 13.80
CA LEU A 176 14.70 5.54 14.21
C LEU A 176 13.93 6.58 15.03
N GLU A 177 14.60 7.27 15.94
CA GLU A 177 13.95 8.25 16.81
C GLU A 177 13.34 9.41 16.01
N ALA A 178 14.12 9.97 15.08
CA ALA A 178 13.66 11.04 14.18
C ALA A 178 12.45 10.59 13.35
N ALA A 179 12.52 9.38 12.77
CA ALA A 179 11.42 8.82 12.00
C ALA A 179 10.17 8.57 12.87
N MET A 180 10.33 8.07 14.09
CA MET A 180 9.22 7.88 15.02
C MET A 180 8.56 9.21 15.37
N ASN A 181 9.34 10.23 15.73
CA ASN A 181 8.82 11.54 16.12
C ASN A 181 8.04 12.21 14.99
N ARG A 182 8.51 12.05 13.74
CA ARG A 182 7.89 12.67 12.57
C ARG A 182 6.66 11.92 12.06
N PHE A 183 6.67 10.59 12.06
CA PHE A 183 5.65 9.79 11.36
C PHE A 183 4.65 9.07 12.27
N ASN A 184 4.89 8.98 13.58
CA ASN A 184 3.89 8.43 14.52
C ASN A 184 2.82 9.43 14.95
N ALA A 185 3.05 10.73 14.73
CA ALA A 185 2.13 11.79 15.13
C ALA A 185 0.72 11.55 14.54
N PRO A 186 -0.35 11.93 15.25
CA PRO A 186 -1.69 11.95 14.67
C PRO A 186 -1.73 12.88 13.47
N ASP A 187 -2.50 12.52 12.45
CA ASP A 187 -2.73 13.40 11.31
C ASP A 187 -3.33 14.69 11.84
N LYS A 188 -2.60 15.79 11.65
CA LYS A 188 -3.07 17.11 12.07
C LYS A 188 -4.32 17.37 11.23
N PRO A 189 -5.51 17.57 11.82
CA PRO A 189 -6.67 17.93 11.02
C PRO A 189 -6.30 19.18 10.22
N ALA A 190 -6.56 19.17 8.92
CA ALA A 190 -6.36 20.33 8.07
C ALA A 190 -7.10 21.50 8.74
N LYS A 191 -6.36 22.53 9.16
CA LYS A 191 -6.98 23.73 9.73
C LYS A 191 -7.98 24.24 8.69
N PRO A 192 -9.26 24.47 9.05
CA PRO A 192 -10.16 25.16 8.14
C PRO A 192 -9.52 26.51 7.82
N SER A 193 -9.26 26.73 6.53
CA SER A 193 -8.79 28.01 6.01
C SER A 193 -9.73 29.09 6.53
N ALA A 194 -9.22 29.97 7.39
CA ALA A 194 -9.99 31.07 7.93
C ALA A 194 -10.43 31.96 6.76
N SER A 195 -11.70 31.90 6.40
CA SER A 195 -12.31 32.89 5.52
C SER A 195 -12.13 34.25 6.17
N ARG A 196 -11.37 35.12 5.52
CA ARG A 196 -11.24 36.55 5.89
C ARG A 196 -12.63 37.17 6.04
N SER A 197 -13.06 37.36 7.28
CA SER A 197 -14.15 38.26 7.64
C SER A 197 -13.68 39.70 7.39
N ARG A 198 -14.28 40.38 6.41
CA ARG A 198 -14.17 41.84 6.26
C ARG A 198 -14.93 42.52 7.41
N PRO A 199 -14.42 43.63 7.98
CA PRO A 199 -15.10 44.34 9.04
C PRO A 199 -16.29 45.14 8.50
N SER A 200 -17.33 45.18 9.33
CA SER A 200 -18.57 45.95 9.19
C SER A 200 -18.33 47.46 9.30
N SER A 201 -18.91 48.24 8.39
CA SER A 201 -19.18 49.67 8.59
C SER A 201 -20.67 49.95 8.41
N ARG A 202 -21.22 50.66 9.41
CA ARG A 202 -22.62 51.03 9.61
C ARG A 202 -23.21 51.90 8.49
N SER A 203 -24.50 51.72 8.20
CA SER A 203 -25.53 52.76 8.34
C SER A 203 -26.94 52.19 8.06
N ASN A 204 -27.89 52.52 8.94
CA ASN A 204 -29.34 52.50 8.70
C ASN A 204 -29.75 53.98 8.46
N PRO A 205 -30.92 54.38 7.92
CA PRO A 205 -32.23 53.80 8.26
C PRO A 205 -33.33 53.79 7.17
N ALA A 206 -34.50 53.24 7.56
CA ALA A 206 -35.89 53.60 7.20
C ALA A 206 -36.73 52.50 6.52
N SER A 207 -37.71 51.99 7.28
CA SER A 207 -38.97 51.35 6.83
C SER A 207 -40.01 52.45 6.48
N PRO A 208 -41.21 52.22 5.85
CA PRO A 208 -42.16 51.08 6.00
C PRO A 208 -42.99 50.75 4.70
N PRO A 209 -44.24 50.23 4.72
CA PRO A 209 -44.76 48.93 5.21
C PRO A 209 -45.51 48.07 4.13
N SER A 210 -45.81 46.81 4.51
CA SER A 210 -46.87 45.85 4.09
C SER A 210 -47.64 45.96 2.76
N ALA A 211 -47.73 44.83 2.03
CA ALA A 211 -48.95 44.40 1.33
C ALA A 211 -49.04 42.87 1.09
N THR A 212 -50.29 42.43 1.09
CA THR A 212 -50.92 41.10 1.17
C THR A 212 -50.81 40.17 -0.08
N ILE A 213 -50.73 38.85 0.20
CA ILE A 213 -51.20 37.61 -0.51
C ILE A 213 -52.25 37.85 -1.65
N PRO A 214 -52.28 37.17 -2.83
CA PRO A 214 -52.54 35.71 -2.95
C PRO A 214 -51.98 34.91 -4.15
N THR A 215 -51.99 33.58 -3.97
CA THR A 215 -51.95 32.50 -4.98
C THR A 215 -53.12 32.62 -5.97
N PRO A 216 -52.98 32.10 -7.21
CA PRO A 216 -53.77 30.92 -7.55
C PRO A 216 -53.06 29.86 -8.42
N ASP A 217 -53.81 28.77 -8.55
CA ASP A 217 -53.53 27.36 -8.88
C ASP A 217 -53.49 27.07 -10.42
N PRO A 218 -53.48 25.80 -10.93
CA PRO A 218 -52.64 25.36 -12.04
C PRO A 218 -53.43 24.94 -13.30
N ALA A 219 -52.84 24.97 -14.49
CA ALA A 219 -53.32 24.16 -15.63
C ALA A 219 -52.38 24.19 -16.85
N SER A 220 -52.37 23.04 -17.53
CA SER A 220 -51.97 22.76 -18.92
C SER A 220 -50.54 22.21 -19.07
N LEU A 221 -50.34 20.89 -19.24
CA LEU A 221 -50.62 20.09 -20.46
C LEU A 221 -49.91 20.75 -21.66
N THR A 222 -49.00 20.14 -22.42
CA THR A 222 -49.00 18.77 -22.95
C THR A 222 -47.66 18.53 -23.68
N THR A 223 -47.23 17.26 -23.79
CA THR A 223 -46.48 16.63 -24.90
C THR A 223 -45.18 17.26 -25.43
N LEU A 224 -44.09 16.48 -25.47
CA LEU A 224 -43.78 15.67 -26.66
C LEU A 224 -42.68 14.64 -26.39
N THR A 225 -43.00 13.43 -26.82
CA THR A 225 -42.22 12.21 -27.02
C THR A 225 -40.82 12.40 -27.61
N ALA A 226 -39.83 11.66 -27.09
CA ALA A 226 -38.59 11.33 -27.79
C ALA A 226 -38.27 9.82 -27.62
N PRO A 227 -37.81 9.12 -28.68
CA PRO A 227 -37.79 7.66 -28.73
C PRO A 227 -36.55 7.02 -28.11
N ILE A 228 -36.76 5.79 -27.66
CA ILE A 228 -35.78 4.80 -27.17
C ILE A 228 -35.00 4.24 -28.37
N PRO A 229 -33.65 4.15 -28.34
CA PRO A 229 -32.92 3.35 -29.31
C PRO A 229 -32.91 1.86 -28.89
N VAL A 230 -33.35 1.03 -29.83
CA VAL A 230 -33.37 -0.44 -29.78
C VAL A 230 -31.96 -0.99 -29.99
N ALA A 231 -31.63 -2.02 -29.21
CA ALA A 231 -30.39 -2.80 -29.32
C ALA A 231 -30.48 -3.83 -30.47
N GLU A 232 -29.39 -4.00 -31.21
CA GLU A 232 -29.14 -5.15 -32.09
C GLU A 232 -28.00 -6.02 -31.51
N PRO A 233 -28.13 -7.35 -31.52
CA PRO A 233 -27.04 -8.29 -31.28
C PRO A 233 -26.62 -9.03 -32.56
N ASP A 234 -25.31 -9.13 -32.82
CA ASP A 234 -24.64 -10.16 -33.66
C ASP A 234 -23.17 -9.72 -33.85
N THR A 235 -22.11 -10.52 -33.90
CA THR A 235 -21.81 -11.96 -33.81
C THR A 235 -20.29 -12.05 -33.57
N PRO A 236 -19.74 -13.11 -32.95
CA PRO A 236 -18.29 -13.24 -32.74
C PRO A 236 -17.55 -13.79 -33.97
N SER A 237 -16.43 -13.16 -34.33
CA SER A 237 -15.47 -13.64 -35.34
C SER A 237 -14.77 -14.94 -34.91
N PRO A 238 -14.40 -15.84 -35.84
CA PRO A 238 -13.83 -17.16 -35.54
C PRO A 238 -12.31 -17.10 -35.21
N PRO A 239 -11.78 -18.11 -34.48
CA PRO A 239 -10.35 -18.22 -34.21
C PRO A 239 -9.58 -18.82 -35.41
N HIS A 240 -8.35 -18.33 -35.61
CA HIS A 240 -7.38 -18.89 -36.55
C HIS A 240 -6.88 -20.28 -36.10
N PRO A 241 -6.60 -21.20 -37.05
CA PRO A 241 -6.24 -22.58 -36.76
C PRO A 241 -4.81 -22.75 -36.25
N THR A 242 -4.69 -23.71 -35.34
CA THR A 242 -3.50 -24.37 -34.79
C THR A 242 -2.58 -24.93 -35.87
N GLY A 243 -1.31 -24.54 -35.84
CA GLY A 243 -0.22 -25.19 -36.56
C GLY A 243 0.44 -26.25 -35.69
N GLU A 244 0.13 -27.51 -36.00
CA GLU A 244 0.83 -28.72 -35.55
C GLU A 244 2.08 -28.92 -36.41
N SER A 245 3.23 -29.23 -35.81
CA SER A 245 4.38 -29.91 -36.45
C SER A 245 5.50 -30.20 -35.43
N PRO A 246 6.35 -31.21 -35.67
CA PRO A 246 6.41 -32.36 -34.77
C PRO A 246 7.72 -32.48 -33.96
N SER A 247 7.64 -33.33 -32.94
CA SER A 247 8.76 -33.94 -32.23
C SER A 247 9.77 -34.61 -33.18
N PRO A 248 11.06 -34.62 -32.82
CA PRO A 248 11.90 -35.77 -33.11
C PRO A 248 12.45 -36.40 -31.82
N SER A 249 12.08 -37.66 -31.67
CA SER A 249 12.91 -38.83 -31.35
C SER A 249 14.17 -38.66 -30.50
N SER A 250 14.16 -39.46 -29.43
CA SER A 250 15.27 -40.10 -28.73
C SER A 250 16.55 -40.33 -29.54
N GLU A 251 17.70 -39.98 -28.95
CA GLU A 251 18.94 -40.71 -29.19
C GLU A 251 19.74 -40.82 -27.87
N SER A 252 19.83 -42.05 -27.38
CA SER A 252 20.72 -42.46 -26.29
C SER A 252 22.10 -42.74 -26.86
N ALA A 253 23.13 -42.07 -26.34
CA ALA A 253 24.52 -42.47 -26.59
C ALA A 253 25.30 -42.40 -25.26
N SER A 254 25.71 -43.59 -24.78
CA SER A 254 26.77 -43.74 -23.76
C SER A 254 28.13 -43.80 -24.46
N PRO A 255 29.21 -43.40 -23.76
CA PRO A 255 30.50 -44.07 -23.97
C PRO A 255 31.34 -44.17 -22.66
N PRO A 256 32.59 -44.62 -22.77
CA PRO A 256 33.06 -46.01 -22.84
C PRO A 256 33.35 -46.64 -21.46
#